data_AF-A0A9E4FIF2-F1
#
_entry.id   AF-A0A9E4FIF2-F1
#
_cell.length_a   1.000
_cell.length_b   1.000
_cell.length_c   1.000
_cell.angle_alpha   90.00
_cell.angle_beta   90.00
_cell.angle_gamma   90.00
#
_symmetry.space_group_name_H-M   'P 1'
#
loop_
_entity.id
_entity.type
_entity.pdbx_description
1 polymer ?
#
loop_
_entity_poly.entity_id
_entity_poly.type
_entity_poly.pdbx_seq_one_letter_code
_entity_poly.pdbx_strand_id
1 'polypeptide(L)' 'MERDVTFYSDGLKIAGVLYEPDSAGDNSCPGIVMCQGMVGVKEYFWFPTIARRFVELGFVALIW' A
#
# COMPACT_ATOMS: atom_id res chain seq x y z
N MET A 1 -1.94 10.67 1.82
CA MET A 1 -2.90 10.03 2.75
C MET A 1 -2.57 8.56 3.01
N GLU A 2 -2.77 8.06 4.24
CA GLU A 2 -2.67 6.63 4.60
C GLU A 2 -4.05 6.13 5.05
N ARG A 3 -4.48 4.98 4.53
CA ARG A 3 -5.78 4.40 4.85
C ARG A 3 -5.68 2.90 5.08
N ASP A 4 -6.18 2.44 6.22
CA ASP A 4 -6.37 1.02 6.48
C ASP A 4 -7.48 0.46 5.57
N VAL A 5 -7.18 -0.64 4.88
CA VAL A 5 -8.09 -1.29 3.95
C VAL A 5 -8.19 -2.78 4.24
N THR A 6 -9.30 -3.39 3.84
CA THR A 6 -9.43 -4.85 3.85
C THR A 6 -10.03 -5.33 2.54
N PHE A 7 -9.56 -6.47 2.05
CA PHE A 7 -10.11 -7.12 0.87
C PHE A 7 -10.17 -8.64 1.07
N TYR A 8 -10.96 -9.32 0.26
CA TYR A 8 -11.05 -10.77 0.28
C TYR A 8 -10.19 -11.38 -0.83
N SER A 9 -9.44 -12.43 -0.51
CA SER A 9 -8.71 -13.27 -1.46
C SER A 9 -8.83 -14.72 -1.03
N ASP A 10 -9.35 -15.58 -1.91
CA ASP A 10 -9.56 -17.01 -1.64
C ASP A 10 -10.28 -17.30 -0.30
N GLY A 11 -11.34 -16.53 -0.03
CA GLY A 11 -12.12 -16.64 1.21
C GLY A 11 -11.47 -16.04 2.45
N LEU A 12 -10.20 -15.63 2.38
CA LEU A 12 -9.48 -14.98 3.48
C LEU A 12 -9.69 -13.47 3.44
N LYS A 13 -9.97 -12.86 4.60
CA LYS A 13 -10.01 -11.41 4.75
C LYS A 13 -8.60 -10.89 5.05
N ILE A 14 -8.01 -10.20 4.08
CA ILE A 14 -6.65 -9.66 4.15
C ILE A 14 -6.71 -8.20 4.59
N ALA A 15 -5.85 -7.84 5.54
CA ALA A 15 -5.65 -6.46 5.99
C ALA A 15 -4.50 -5.82 5.23
N GLY A 16 -4.67 -4.59 4.77
CA GLY A 16 -3.63 -3.84 4.08
C GLY A 16 -3.65 -2.36 4.47
N VAL A 17 -2.64 -1.63 4.00
CA VAL A 17 -2.59 -0.17 4.11
C VAL A 17 -2.37 0.40 2.71
N LEU A 18 -3.26 1.30 2.31
CA LEU A 18 -3.20 2.02 1.05
C LEU A 18 -2.59 3.41 1.29
N TYR A 19 -1.54 3.72 0.54
CA TYR A 19 -0.83 4.99 0.57
C TYR A 19 -1.11 5.72 -0.74
N GLU A 20 -1.71 6.90 -0.65
CA GLU A 20 -2.16 7.68 -1.80
C GLU A 20 -1.54 9.10 -1.76
N PRO A 21 -1.07 9.65 -2.89
CA PRO A 21 -0.61 11.03 -2.95
C PRO A 21 -1.81 11.99 -2.90
N ASP A 22 -1.70 13.04 -2.09
CA ASP A 22 -2.79 14.01 -1.94
C ASP A 22 -3.08 14.77 -3.25
N SER A 23 -2.09 14.81 -4.17
CA SER A 23 -2.21 15.41 -5.50
C SER A 23 -2.97 14.56 -6.52
N ALA A 24 -3.31 13.29 -6.21
CA ALA A 24 -4.05 12.43 -7.13
C ALA A 24 -5.47 12.94 -7.42
N GLY A 25 -6.19 13.43 -6.39
CA GLY A 25 -7.61 13.76 -6.52
C GLY A 25 -8.40 12.61 -7.15
N ASP A 26 -9.25 12.92 -8.13
CA ASP A 26 -10.00 11.93 -8.92
C ASP A 26 -9.21 11.38 -10.15
N ASN A 27 -7.95 11.77 -10.31
CA ASN A 27 -7.12 11.33 -11.44
C ASN A 27 -6.50 9.95 -11.19
N SER A 28 -6.31 9.18 -12.27
CA SER A 28 -5.61 7.89 -12.19
C SER A 28 -4.12 8.08 -11.93
N CYS A 29 -3.57 7.24 -11.05
CA CYS A 29 -2.16 7.21 -10.68
C CYS A 29 -1.58 5.81 -10.90
N PRO A 30 -0.28 5.68 -11.22
CA PRO A 30 0.38 4.38 -11.26
C PRO A 30 0.37 3.73 -9.87
N GLY A 31 -0.03 2.47 -9.80
CA GLY A 31 -0.12 1.69 -8.58
C GLY A 31 1.05 0.71 -8.40
N ILE A 32 1.55 0.59 -7.17
CA ILE A 32 2.57 -0.37 -6.77
C ILE A 32 2.01 -1.27 -5.68
N VAL A 33 2.10 -2.58 -5.93
CA VAL A 33 1.64 -3.64 -5.02
C VAL A 33 2.88 -4.27 -4.41
N MET A 34 3.12 -4.00 -3.12
CA MET A 34 4.33 -4.40 -2.42
C MET A 34 4.13 -5.74 -1.68
N CYS A 35 4.61 -6.82 -2.28
CA CYS A 35 4.59 -8.14 -1.65
C CYS A 35 5.64 -8.25 -0.55
N GLN A 36 5.22 -8.54 0.69
CA GLN A 36 6.16 -9.01 1.71
C GLN A 36 6.74 -10.37 1.35
N GLY A 37 8.00 -10.56 1.72
CA GLY A 37 8.70 -11.84 1.60
C GLY A 37 8.69 -12.58 2.94
N MET A 38 9.88 -12.82 3.47
CA MET A 38 10.18 -13.76 4.55
C MET A 38 9.30 -13.70 5.81
N VAL A 39 8.81 -12.52 6.21
CA VAL A 39 8.05 -12.35 7.48
C VAL A 39 6.54 -12.28 7.27
N GLY A 40 6.07 -11.94 6.06
CA GLY A 40 4.64 -11.97 5.72
C GLY A 40 3.75 -10.99 6.50
N VAL A 41 4.29 -9.93 7.11
CA VAL A 41 3.50 -8.89 7.78
C VAL A 41 3.85 -7.49 7.27
N LYS A 42 2.82 -6.73 6.89
CA LYS A 42 2.93 -5.42 6.22
C LYS A 42 3.70 -4.36 7.01
N GLU A 43 3.69 -4.43 8.34
CA GLU A 43 4.41 -3.51 9.21
C GLU A 43 5.91 -3.84 9.35
N TYR A 44 6.35 -5.00 8.87
CA TYR A 44 7.73 -5.43 9.09
C TYR A 44 8.73 -4.59 8.31
N PHE A 45 9.81 -4.21 9.02
CA PHE A 45 10.96 -3.53 8.47
C PHE A 45 10.60 -2.19 7.81
N TRP A 46 10.98 -1.99 6.55
CA TRP A 46 10.97 -0.69 5.88
C TRP A 46 9.77 -0.53 4.94
N PHE A 47 8.80 -1.45 4.94
CA PHE A 47 7.67 -1.43 4.00
C PHE A 47 6.84 -0.15 4.09
N PRO A 48 6.38 0.29 5.27
CA PRO A 48 5.67 1.56 5.40
C PRO A 48 6.51 2.76 4.93
N THR A 49 7.81 2.75 5.23
CA THR A 49 8.74 3.81 4.83
C THR A 49 8.91 3.87 3.31
N ILE A 50 9.06 2.72 2.65
CA ILE A 50 9.19 2.63 1.20
C ILE A 50 7.87 3.02 0.51
N ALA A 51 6.72 2.59 1.03
CA ALA A 51 5.41 2.98 0.52
C ALA A 51 5.21 4.50 0.55
N ARG A 52 5.59 5.16 1.66
CA ARG A 52 5.59 6.63 1.75
C ARG A 52 6.51 7.28 0.72
N ARG A 53 7.71 6.73 0.46
CA ARG A 53 8.61 7.25 -0.58
C ARG A 53 8.01 7.11 -1.99
N PHE A 54 7.27 6.04 -2.28
CA PHE A 54 6.55 5.93 -3.54
C PHE A 54 5.45 6.98 -3.67
N VAL A 55 4.72 7.28 -2.60
CA VAL A 55 3.74 8.37 -2.57
C VAL A 55 4.36 9.73 -2.83
N GLU A 56 5.52 10.03 -2.23
CA GLU A 56 6.26 11.27 -2.49
C GLU A 56 6.66 11.42 -3.98
N LEU A 57 6.79 10.30 -4.70
CA LEU A 57 7.11 10.26 -6.13
C LEU A 57 5.85 10.22 -7.03
N GLY A 58 4.65 10.30 -6.46
CA GLY A 58 3.39 10.35 -7.20
C GLY A 58 2.76 8.98 -7.51
N PHE A 59 3.20 7.91 -6.84
CA PHE A 59 2.60 6.58 -6.97
C PHE A 59 1.58 6.31 -5.86
N VAL A 60 0.60 5.46 -6.15
CA VAL A 60 -0.20 4.81 -5.11
C VAL A 60 0.52 3.52 -4.70
N ALA A 61 0.65 3.26 -3.40
CA ALA A 61 1.29 2.04 -2.90
C ALA A 61 0.36 1.24 -1.97
N LEU A 62 0.30 -0.07 -2.17
CA LEU A 62 -0.44 -1.01 -1.32
C LEU A 62 0.54 -1.99 -0.66
N ILE A 63 0.48 -2.08 0.66
CA ILE A 63 1.09 -3.16 1.46
C ILE A 63 -0.02 -4.02 2.07
N TRP A 64 0.18 -5.34 2.16
CA TRP A 64 -0.75 -6.29 2.81
C TRP A 64 0.01 -7.42 3.50
#